data_AF-A0A1V4L0U9-F1
#
_entry.id   AF-A0A1V4L0U9-F1
#
_cell.length_a   1.000
_cell.length_b   1.000
_cell.length_c   1.000
_cell.angle_alpha   90.00
_cell.angle_beta   90.00
_cell.angle_gamma   90.00
#
_symmetry.space_group_name_H-M   'P 1'
#
loop_
_entity.id
_entity.type
_entity.pdbx_description
1 polymer ?
#
loop_
_entity_poly.entity_id
_entity_poly.type
_entity_poly.pdbx_seq_one_letter_code
_entity_poly.pdbx_strand_id
1 'polypeptide(L)' 'MLVAALLLWYGADPLIKNEMGRCALDEASDQSMRKLLERYVEKFRRHSVSGRGDSRSKLNTQIAENTDLYQMKEC' A
#
# COMPACT_ATOMS: atom_id res chain seq x y z
N MET A 1 -0.57 -17.17 -5.34
CA MET A 1 -0.61 -15.88 -6.09
C MET A 1 -2.02 -15.31 -6.28
N LEU A 2 -3.04 -16.12 -6.64
CA LEU A 2 -4.40 -15.61 -6.91
C LEU A 2 -5.03 -14.85 -5.74
N VAL A 3 -4.82 -15.32 -4.51
CA VAL A 3 -5.38 -14.70 -3.30
C VAL A 3 -4.88 -13.27 -3.11
N ALA A 4 -3.58 -13.02 -3.31
CA ALA A 4 -3.01 -11.68 -3.19
C ALA A 4 -3.58 -10.72 -4.25
N ALA A 5 -3.73 -11.18 -5.50
CA ALA A 5 -4.32 -10.38 -6.56
C ALA A 5 -5.79 -10.04 -6.27
N LEU A 6 -6.55 -10.99 -5.71
CA LEU A 6 -7.94 -10.78 -5.32
C LEU A 6 -8.04 -9.75 -4.19
N LEU A 7 -7.23 -9.88 -3.13
CA LEU A 7 -7.20 -8.95 -2.02
C LEU A 7 -6.88 -7.51 -2.47
N LEU A 8 -5.89 -7.35 -3.34
CA LEU A 8 -5.57 -6.05 -3.94
C LEU A 8 -6.76 -5.46 -4.71
N TRP A 9 -7.54 -6.29 -5.39
CA TRP A 9 -8.74 -5.84 -6.11
C TRP A 9 -9.85 -5.35 -5.19
N TYR A 10 -9.98 -5.95 -4.00
CA TYR A 10 -10.91 -5.51 -2.95
C TYR A 10 -10.42 -4.30 -2.14
N GLY A 11 -9.25 -3.75 -2.47
CA GLY A 11 -8.71 -2.57 -1.81
C GLY A 11 -7.75 -2.86 -0.65
N ALA A 12 -7.25 -4.09 -0.52
CA ALA A 12 -6.15 -4.35 0.40
C ALA A 12 -4.92 -3.52 0.00
N ASP A 13 -4.34 -2.81 0.96
CA ASP A 13 -3.14 -2.00 0.74
C ASP A 13 -1.87 -2.83 1.03
N PRO A 14 -1.04 -3.13 0.01
CA PRO A 14 0.19 -3.89 0.20
C PRO A 14 1.31 -3.11 0.92
N LEU A 15 1.15 -1.80 1.13
CA LEU A 15 2.11 -0.95 1.84
C LEU A 15 1.92 -0.95 3.36
N ILE A 16 0.84 -1.56 3.86
CA ILE A 16 0.62 -1.76 5.29
C ILE A 16 1.77 -2.59 5.85
N LYS A 17 2.36 -2.09 6.94
CA LYS A 17 3.47 -2.73 7.64
C LYS A 17 2.95 -3.55 8.80
N ASN A 18 3.56 -4.71 9.03
CA ASN A 18 3.34 -5.51 10.22
C ASN A 18 4.06 -4.89 11.45
N GLU A 19 3.93 -5.53 12.61
CA GLU A 19 4.58 -5.10 13.86
C GLU A 19 6.11 -5.03 13.76
N MET A 20 6.70 -5.77 12.81
CA MET A 20 8.14 -5.75 12.54
C MET A 20 8.54 -4.64 11.55
N GLY A 21 7.61 -3.80 11.12
CA GLY A 21 7.84 -2.73 10.16
C GLY A 21 8.00 -3.19 8.71
N ARG A 22 7.71 -4.47 8.40
CA ARG A 22 7.81 -5.07 7.07
C ARG A 22 6.46 -5.03 6.36
N CYS A 23 6.45 -4.63 5.08
CA CYS A 23 5.23 -4.64 4.27
C CYS A 23 5.11 -5.92 3.44
N ALA A 24 3.98 -6.11 2.73
CA ALA A 24 3.75 -7.30 1.91
C ALA A 24 4.83 -7.50 0.83
N LEU A 25 5.49 -6.41 0.38
CA LEU A 25 6.58 -6.47 -0.60
C LEU A 25 7.90 -6.99 0.01
N ASP A 26 8.15 -6.68 1.29
CA ASP A 26 9.35 -7.12 2.02
C ASP A 26 9.23 -8.60 2.41
N GLU A 27 8.02 -9.04 2.74
CA GLU A 27 7.73 -10.42 3.16
C GLU A 27 7.60 -11.40 1.97
N ALA A 28 7.43 -10.89 0.75
CA ALA A 28 7.20 -11.73 -0.42
C ALA A 28 8.48 -12.46 -0.86
N SER A 29 8.56 -13.77 -0.59
CA SER A 29 9.66 -14.62 -1.05
C SER A 29 9.67 -14.86 -2.57
N ASP A 30 8.50 -14.87 -3.21
CA ASP A 30 8.35 -15.15 -4.64
C ASP A 30 8.59 -13.89 -5.50
N GLN A 31 9.51 -13.97 -6.47
CA GLN A 31 9.76 -12.87 -7.41
C GLN A 31 8.51 -12.43 -8.19
N SER A 32 7.65 -13.37 -8.56
CA SER A 32 6.40 -13.09 -9.27
C SER A 32 5.41 -12.32 -8.38
N MET A 33 5.38 -12.62 -7.08
CA MET A 33 4.56 -11.89 -6.11
C MET A 33 5.08 -10.46 -5.91
N ARG A 34 6.40 -10.29 -5.76
CA ARG A 34 7.04 -8.98 -5.63
C ARG A 34 6.72 -8.08 -6.83
N LYS A 35 6.86 -8.60 -8.05
CA LYS A 35 6.49 -7.88 -9.29
C LYS A 35 5.02 -7.46 -9.33
N LEU A 36 4.11 -8.29 -8.80
CA LEU A 36 2.68 -7.97 -8.75
C LEU A 36 2.41 -6.81 -7.78
N LEU A 37 3.03 -6.86 -6.59
CA LEU A 37 2.91 -5.82 -5.56
C LEU A 37 3.54 -4.50 -6.03
N GLU A 38 4.72 -4.54 -6.66
CA GLU A 38 5.38 -3.37 -7.25
C GLU A 38 4.50 -2.66 -8.29
N ARG A 39 3.91 -3.43 -9.21
CA ARG A 39 2.99 -2.88 -10.23
C ARG A 39 1.75 -2.23 -9.61
N TYR A 40 1.25 -2.78 -8.51
CA TYR A 40 0.09 -2.21 -7.82
C TYR A 40 0.44 -0.88 -7.15
N VAL A 41 1.59 -0.81 -6.46
CA VAL A 41 2.10 0.42 -5.83
C VAL A 41 2.36 1.51 -6.88
N GLU A 42 2.96 1.16 -8.01
CA GLU A 42 3.18 2.07 -9.12
C GLU A 42 1.87 2.58 -9.71
N LYS A 43 0.87 1.70 -9.86
CA LYS A 43 -0.46 2.07 -10.33
C LYS A 43 -1.13 3.06 -9.37
N PHE A 44 -1.07 2.85 -8.06
CA PHE A 44 -1.70 3.73 -7.08
C PHE A 44 -1.11 5.15 -7.09
N ARG A 45 0.20 5.29 -7.28
CA ARG A 45 0.87 6.60 -7.43
C ARG A 45 0.44 7.40 -8.66
N ARG A 46 -0.11 6.75 -9.69
CA ARG A 46 -0.57 7.41 -10.91
C ARG A 46 -2.03 7.87 -10.83
N HIS A 47 -2.81 7.38 -9.86
CA HIS A 47 -4.22 7.78 -9.69
C HIS A 47 -4.39 9.03 -8.83
N SER A 48 -3.32 9.56 -8.21
CA SER A 48 -3.32 10.88 -7.57
C SER A 48 -3.08 12.04 -8.55
N VAL A 49 -2.84 11.75 -9.84
CA VAL A 49 -2.46 12.77 -10.85
C VAL A 49 -3.49 12.85 -11.98
N SER A 50 -4.73 13.19 -11.62
CA SER A 50 -5.67 13.84 -12.54
C SER A 50 -6.30 15.06 -11.87
N GLY A 51 -5.43 15.96 -11.40
CA GLY A 51 -5.78 17.27 -10.88
C GLY A 51 -4.70 18.26 -11.30
N ARG A 52 -4.91 18.89 -12.45
CA ARG A 52 -4.08 19.95 -13.05
C ARG A 52 -3.84 21.09 -12.03
N GLY A 53 -2.58 21.32 -11.64
CA GLY A 53 -2.21 22.44 -10.77
C GLY A 53 -0.70 22.51 -10.51
N ASP A 54 -0.06 23.46 -11.18
CA ASP A 54 1.36 23.81 -11.11
C ASP A 54 1.78 24.18 -9.67
N SER A 55 2.75 23.48 -9.07
CA SER A 55 3.59 23.94 -7.95
C SER A 55 4.59 22.87 -7.50
N ARG A 56 5.87 23.08 -7.81
CA ARG A 56 7.01 22.39 -7.20
C ARG A 56 6.97 22.56 -5.67
N SER A 57 6.82 21.48 -4.91
CA SER A 57 7.24 21.46 -3.50
C SER A 57 7.25 20.03 -2.95
N LYS A 58 8.46 19.45 -2.88
CA LYS A 58 8.95 18.42 -1.95
C LYS A 58 7.87 17.55 -1.28
N LEU A 59 7.71 16.31 -1.76
CA LEU A 59 7.04 15.27 -0.99
C LEU A 59 7.96 14.84 0.15
N ASN A 60 7.85 15.59 1.23
CA ASN A 60 8.42 15.25 2.51
C ASN A 60 7.73 13.95 2.96
N THR A 61 8.52 12.91 3.20
CA THR A 61 8.09 11.68 3.87
C THR A 61 7.43 12.03 5.20
N GLN A 62 6.10 12.08 5.21
CA GLN A 62 5.29 12.02 6.42
C GLN A 62 4.26 10.92 6.19
N ILE A 63 4.75 9.68 6.24
CA ILE A 63 3.96 8.57 6.76
C ILE A 63 3.90 8.84 8.26
N ALA A 64 3.04 9.78 8.65
CA ALA A 64 2.69 10.03 10.03
C ALA A 64 1.36 9.30 10.28
N GLU A 65 1.50 8.14 10.92
CA GLU A 65 0.72 7.82 12.12
C GLU A 65 -0.68 8.45 12.17
N ASN A 66 -1.66 7.71 11.66
CA ASN A 66 -3.02 7.76 12.22
C ASN A 66 -3.43 6.31 12.46
N THR A 67 -2.91 5.81 13.58
CA THR A 67 -3.51 4.75 14.37
C THR A 67 -4.91 5.23 14.75
N ASP A 68 -5.97 4.63 14.20
CA ASP A 68 -7.21 4.40 14.94
C ASP A 68 -8.18 3.47 14.18
N LEU A 69 -8.74 2.54 14.96
CA LEU A 69 -9.83 1.60 14.66
C LEU A 69 -9.51 0.25 13.97
N TYR A 70 -8.77 -0.60 14.69
CA TYR A 70 -9.21 -1.99 14.87
C TYR A 70 -9.53 -2.22 16.35
N GLN A 71 -10.70 -1.77 16.76
CA GLN A 71 -11.36 -2.27 17.97
C GLN A 71 -12.67 -2.93 17.56
N MET A 72 -12.55 -4.09 16.90
CA MET A 72 -13.64 -5.06 16.91
C MET A 72 -13.57 -5.81 18.23
N LYS A 73 -14.19 -5.19 19.23
CA LYS A 73 -14.56 -5.81 20.49
C LYS A 73 -15.49 -6.98 20.17
N GLU A 74 -15.18 -8.13 20.76
CA GLU A 74 -16.05 -9.31 20.81
C GLU A 74 -17.50 -8.91 21.12
N CYS A 75 -18.43 -9.48 20.35
CA CYS A 75 -19.81 -9.77 20.73
C CYS A 75 -20.20 -11.09 20.04
#